data_AF-A0A2E3QUY8-F1
#
_entry.id   AF-A0A2E3QUY8-F1
#
_cell.length_a   1.000
_cell.length_b   1.000
_cell.length_c   1.000
_cell.angle_alpha   90.00
_cell.angle_beta   90.00
_cell.angle_gamma   90.00
#
_symmetry.space_group_name_H-M   'P 1'
#
loop_
_entity.id
_entity.type
_entity.pdbx_description
1 polymer ?
#
loop_
_entity_poly.entity_id
_entity_poly.type
_entity_poly.pdbx_seq_one_letter_code
_entity_poly.pdbx_strand_id
1 'polypeptide(L)'
;MLYALLGAVAIGLVLGLLGSGGSILTVPVLVYLAGQPDKVAIAESLAIVGAIAAVGAVPYARQKLVDWHSVLYFGVPGIVGTYGGAALAKWIPGAVQLALFAVVMILAAVLMFRGRKEVAEGEERARQPLWLIAAEGLVVGVLTGLVGVGGGFLIVPALVLLGGLSMRLAVGTSLLIIAAKSAAGFFKYTDVLAETGQHVDWQLIGLFAVIGIAGSFVGNALSQRVPQAQLKRGFAVFLVIMGVFILYKEGPSALGMDAQAAAPPAPSEVSAPLASPIRLSTAEAVALRAETPEAVWVDVRTAPEIAVTGMLTGARTLAYAPGFMGRAATELDPDQPVVLYCASGARSARAARDLAGAGFSQVYDAGAFRDLAAAGLPTD
;
A
#
# COMPACT_ATOMS: atom_id res chain seq x y z
N MET A 1 11.65 10.68 2.54
CA MET A 1 12.68 9.69 2.94
C MET A 1 12.97 9.72 4.44
N LEU A 2 13.33 10.85 5.06
CA LEU A 2 13.63 10.91 6.51
C LEU A 2 12.51 10.35 7.41
N TYR A 3 11.25 10.75 7.17
CA TYR A 3 10.10 10.24 7.93
C TYR A 3 9.88 8.73 7.75
N ALA A 4 10.13 8.20 6.56
CA ALA A 4 10.03 6.76 6.28
C ALA A 4 11.09 5.98 7.08
N LEU A 5 12.31 6.50 7.20
CA LEU A 5 13.38 5.91 8.02
C LEU A 5 13.04 5.93 9.52
N LEU A 6 12.48 7.03 10.03
CA LEU A 6 11.98 7.09 11.40
C LEU A 6 10.84 6.08 11.62
N GLY A 7 9.98 5.91 10.62
CA GLY A 7 8.97 4.87 10.60
C GLY A 7 9.57 3.45 10.67
N ALA A 8 10.62 3.16 9.89
CA ALA A 8 11.33 1.88 9.93
C ALA A 8 11.93 1.58 11.32
N VAL A 9 12.52 2.59 11.96
CA VAL A 9 13.01 2.48 13.35
C VAL A 9 11.85 2.19 14.30
N ALA A 10 10.73 2.90 14.18
CA ALA A 10 9.55 2.69 15.01
C ALA A 10 8.96 1.29 14.84
N ILE A 11 8.87 0.78 13.60
CA ILE A 11 8.44 -0.59 13.28
C ILE A 11 9.31 -1.59 14.05
N GLY A 12 10.64 -1.47 13.93
CA GLY A 12 11.60 -2.36 14.60
C GLY A 12 11.46 -2.31 16.12
N LEU A 13 11.47 -1.10 16.71
CA LEU A 13 11.34 -0.92 18.15
C LEU A 13 10.03 -1.51 18.69
N VAL A 14 8.91 -1.23 18.05
CA VAL A 14 7.58 -1.72 18.50
C VAL A 14 7.48 -3.24 18.31
N LEU A 15 8.10 -3.80 17.25
CA LEU A 15 8.16 -5.24 17.05
C LEU A 15 8.98 -5.90 18.16
N GLY A 16 10.14 -5.33 18.52
CA GLY A 16 10.95 -5.82 19.63
C GLY A 16 10.28 -5.68 21.00
N LEU A 17 9.57 -4.57 21.23
CA LEU A 17 8.91 -4.26 22.50
C LEU A 17 7.71 -5.18 22.78
N LEU A 18 6.91 -5.45 21.75
CA LEU A 18 5.64 -6.16 21.87
C LEU A 18 5.70 -7.58 21.28
N GLY A 19 6.86 -8.00 20.81
CA GLY A 19 7.12 -9.27 20.10
C GLY A 19 6.58 -9.28 18.67
N SER A 20 5.32 -8.88 18.48
CA SER A 20 4.60 -9.07 17.22
C SER A 20 3.79 -7.85 16.76
N GLY A 21 3.56 -6.88 17.67
CA GLY A 21 2.72 -5.70 17.43
C GLY A 21 3.29 -4.69 16.43
N GLY A 22 4.61 -4.60 16.28
CA GLY A 22 5.25 -3.62 15.37
C GLY A 22 4.94 -3.84 13.89
N SER A 23 4.57 -5.06 13.51
CA SER A 23 4.18 -5.41 12.14
C SER A 23 2.96 -4.62 11.64
N ILE A 24 2.13 -4.11 12.56
CA ILE A 24 0.96 -3.28 12.26
C ILE A 24 1.34 -1.90 11.71
N LEU A 25 2.55 -1.43 12.00
CA LEU A 25 3.02 -0.12 11.58
C LEU A 25 3.53 -0.12 10.14
N THR A 26 3.91 -1.28 9.62
CA THR A 26 4.62 -1.40 8.36
C THR A 26 3.79 -0.88 7.20
N VAL A 27 2.53 -1.32 7.06
CA VAL A 27 1.66 -0.88 5.96
C VAL A 27 1.38 0.63 6.00
N PRO A 28 0.92 1.24 7.11
CA PRO A 28 0.67 2.68 7.14
C PRO A 28 1.93 3.53 6.93
N VAL A 29 3.09 3.09 7.43
CA VAL A 29 4.35 3.77 7.18
C VAL A 29 4.72 3.72 5.69
N LEU A 30 4.54 2.58 5.04
CA LEU A 30 4.84 2.44 3.61
C LEU A 30 3.87 3.27 2.75
N VAL A 31 2.57 3.23 3.03
CA VAL A 31 1.57 4.00 2.28
C VAL A 31 1.74 5.51 2.52
N TYR A 32 1.78 5.94 3.78
CA TYR A 32 1.68 7.37 4.10
C TYR A 32 3.02 8.10 4.24
N LEU A 33 4.10 7.40 4.62
CA LEU A 33 5.43 8.03 4.79
C LEU A 33 6.39 7.70 3.64
N ALA A 34 6.29 6.51 3.06
CA ALA A 34 7.07 6.13 1.88
C ALA A 34 6.34 6.40 0.55
N GLY A 35 5.03 6.65 0.58
CA GLY A 35 4.23 6.99 -0.61
C GLY A 35 3.99 5.80 -1.54
N GLN A 36 4.09 4.58 -1.01
CA GLN A 36 3.91 3.37 -1.81
C GLN A 36 2.43 3.12 -2.11
N PRO A 37 2.08 2.65 -3.33
CA PRO A 37 0.72 2.21 -3.64
C PRO A 37 0.25 1.11 -2.68
N ASP A 38 -1.05 1.09 -2.35
CA ASP A 38 -1.59 0.22 -1.29
C ASP A 38 -1.19 -1.25 -1.42
N LYS A 39 -1.38 -1.83 -2.62
CA LYS A 39 -1.05 -3.25 -2.86
C LYS A 39 0.46 -3.52 -2.82
N VAL A 40 1.26 -2.57 -3.27
CA VAL A 40 2.74 -2.64 -3.20
C VAL A 40 3.18 -2.58 -1.74
N ALA A 41 2.66 -1.62 -0.97
CA ALA A 41 2.96 -1.46 0.45
C ALA A 41 2.60 -2.71 1.28
N ILE A 42 1.47 -3.35 0.97
CA ILE A 42 1.03 -4.60 1.60
C ILE A 42 2.01 -5.75 1.30
N ALA A 43 2.45 -5.88 0.04
CA ALA A 43 3.45 -6.87 -0.34
C ALA A 43 4.82 -6.61 0.32
N GLU A 44 5.32 -5.38 0.24
CA GLU A 44 6.58 -4.96 0.86
C GLU A 44 6.55 -5.16 2.38
N SER A 45 5.43 -4.86 3.03
CA SER A 45 5.21 -5.11 4.45
C SER A 45 5.38 -6.59 4.81
N LEU A 46 4.80 -7.51 4.02
CA LEU A 46 4.97 -8.95 4.24
C LEU A 46 6.44 -9.36 4.11
N ALA A 47 7.17 -8.85 3.13
CA ALA A 47 8.61 -9.14 3.00
C ALA A 47 9.41 -8.60 4.19
N ILE A 48 9.20 -7.33 4.57
CA ILE A 48 9.90 -6.67 5.67
C ILE A 48 9.62 -7.38 6.99
N VAL A 49 8.34 -7.57 7.34
CA VAL A 49 7.94 -8.23 8.60
C VAL A 49 8.39 -9.68 8.61
N GLY A 50 8.31 -10.38 7.48
CA GLY A 50 8.81 -11.75 7.35
C GLY A 50 10.30 -11.85 7.63
N ALA A 51 11.11 -10.94 7.09
CA ALA A 51 12.55 -10.90 7.32
C ALA A 51 12.88 -10.60 8.80
N ILE A 52 12.23 -9.58 9.39
CA ILE A 52 12.47 -9.24 10.80
C ILE A 52 12.04 -10.40 11.72
N ALA A 53 10.90 -11.03 11.45
CA ALA A 53 10.40 -12.16 12.24
C ALA A 53 11.30 -13.40 12.10
N ALA A 54 11.81 -13.69 10.90
CA ALA A 54 12.73 -14.80 10.67
C ALA A 54 14.01 -14.64 11.50
N VAL A 55 14.61 -13.45 11.49
CA VAL A 55 15.81 -13.16 12.30
C VAL A 55 15.48 -13.13 13.79
N GLY A 56 14.36 -12.53 14.17
CA GLY A 56 13.89 -12.46 15.56
C GLY A 56 13.56 -13.82 16.16
N ALA A 57 13.12 -14.80 15.35
CA ALA A 57 12.81 -16.16 15.80
C ALA A 57 14.06 -16.96 16.19
N VAL A 58 15.23 -16.66 15.61
CA VAL A 58 16.48 -17.41 15.84
C VAL A 58 16.86 -17.51 17.33
N PRO A 59 16.93 -16.43 18.13
CA PRO A 59 17.27 -16.53 19.54
C PRO A 59 16.26 -17.37 20.34
N TYR A 60 14.96 -17.28 20.04
CA TYR A 60 13.92 -18.07 20.71
C TYR A 60 13.99 -19.55 20.34
N ALA A 61 14.21 -19.87 19.06
CA ALA A 61 14.42 -21.24 18.59
C ALA A 61 15.65 -21.88 19.25
N ARG A 62 16.77 -21.14 19.35
CA ARG A 62 17.99 -21.60 20.04
C ARG A 62 17.77 -21.85 21.53
N GLN A 63 16.91 -21.06 22.17
CA GLN A 63 16.53 -21.22 23.57
C GLN A 63 15.45 -22.30 23.80
N LYS A 64 15.02 -23.02 22.76
CA LYS A 64 13.91 -24.00 22.80
C LYS A 64 12.58 -23.39 23.27
N LEU A 65 12.40 -22.08 23.03
CA LEU A 65 11.19 -21.32 23.33
C LEU A 65 10.25 -21.30 22.11
N VAL A 66 10.02 -22.46 21.51
CA VAL A 66 9.11 -22.65 20.37
C VAL A 66 8.25 -23.87 20.63
N ASP A 67 6.94 -23.67 20.61
CA ASP A 67 5.97 -24.76 20.70
C ASP A 67 5.63 -25.28 19.29
N TRP A 68 6.27 -26.37 18.90
CA TRP A 68 6.08 -26.97 17.57
C TRP A 68 4.66 -27.47 17.31
N HIS A 69 3.93 -27.82 18.38
CA HIS A 69 2.53 -28.20 18.27
C HIS A 69 1.69 -27.04 17.71
N SER A 70 1.83 -25.85 18.28
CA SER A 70 1.16 -24.64 17.79
C SER A 70 1.66 -24.22 16.41
N VAL A 71 2.97 -24.34 16.12
CA VAL A 71 3.50 -24.09 14.77
C VAL A 71 2.79 -24.97 13.73
N LEU A 72 2.53 -26.24 14.03
CA LEU A 72 1.85 -27.13 13.11
C LEU A 72 0.36 -26.82 13.01
N TYR A 73 -0.37 -26.85 14.12
CA TYR A 73 -1.83 -26.80 14.13
C TYR A 73 -2.42 -25.40 13.98
N PHE A 74 -1.69 -24.36 14.38
CA PHE A 74 -2.09 -22.96 14.12
C PHE A 74 -1.39 -22.45 12.85
N GLY A 75 -0.09 -22.74 12.70
CA GLY A 75 0.72 -22.18 11.63
C GLY A 75 0.37 -22.70 10.24
N VAL A 76 0.17 -24.02 10.05
CA VAL A 76 -0.17 -24.56 8.72
C VAL A 76 -1.51 -24.03 8.21
N PRO A 77 -2.62 -24.11 8.98
CA PRO A 77 -3.88 -23.48 8.57
C PRO A 77 -3.73 -21.98 8.35
N GLY A 78 -2.90 -21.30 9.16
CA GLY A 78 -2.60 -19.89 8.98
C GLY A 78 -1.84 -19.56 7.70
N ILE A 79 -0.92 -20.41 7.25
CA ILE A 79 -0.22 -20.27 5.97
C ILE A 79 -1.22 -20.42 4.82
N VAL A 80 -2.06 -21.47 4.86
CA VAL A 80 -3.12 -21.69 3.87
C VAL A 80 -4.08 -20.51 3.83
N GLY A 81 -4.52 -20.03 5.00
CA GLY A 81 -5.37 -18.85 5.10
C GLY A 81 -4.70 -17.59 4.57
N THR A 82 -3.41 -17.38 4.82
CA THR A 82 -2.67 -16.21 4.31
C THR A 82 -2.55 -16.24 2.80
N TYR A 83 -2.22 -17.40 2.24
CA TYR A 83 -2.17 -17.57 0.78
C TYR A 83 -3.55 -17.33 0.15
N GLY A 84 -4.60 -17.90 0.74
CA GLY A 84 -5.98 -17.68 0.31
C GLY A 84 -6.42 -16.22 0.42
N GLY A 85 -6.14 -15.56 1.54
CA GLY A 85 -6.43 -14.14 1.77
C GLY A 85 -5.68 -13.23 0.80
N ALA A 86 -4.40 -13.51 0.54
CA ALA A 86 -3.62 -12.78 -0.45
C ALA A 86 -4.14 -13.03 -1.89
N ALA A 87 -4.63 -14.25 -2.18
CA ALA A 87 -5.28 -14.52 -3.46
C ALA A 87 -6.62 -13.77 -3.60
N LEU A 88 -7.37 -13.60 -2.50
CA LEU A 88 -8.62 -12.82 -2.48
C LEU A 88 -8.37 -11.32 -2.69
N ALA A 89 -7.21 -10.83 -2.27
CA ALA A 89 -6.83 -9.41 -2.36
C ALA A 89 -6.86 -8.84 -3.79
N LYS A 90 -6.74 -9.68 -4.82
CA LYS A 90 -6.83 -9.20 -6.22
C LYS A 90 -8.18 -8.58 -6.54
N TRP A 91 -9.26 -9.08 -5.93
CA TRP A 91 -10.63 -8.61 -6.15
C TRP A 91 -11.05 -7.47 -5.21
N ILE A 92 -10.19 -7.10 -4.26
CA ILE A 92 -10.52 -6.10 -3.25
C ILE A 92 -9.73 -4.81 -3.55
N PRO A 93 -10.39 -3.65 -3.59
CA PRO A 93 -9.72 -2.35 -3.72
C PRO A 93 -8.80 -2.07 -2.53
N GLY A 94 -7.67 -1.39 -2.76
CA GLY A 94 -6.68 -1.08 -1.71
C GLY A 94 -7.27 -0.32 -0.51
N ALA A 95 -8.09 0.70 -0.77
CA ALA A 95 -8.83 1.42 0.27
C ALA A 95 -9.69 0.52 1.15
N VAL A 96 -10.38 -0.48 0.57
CA VAL A 96 -11.18 -1.45 1.34
C VAL A 96 -10.27 -2.34 2.20
N GLN A 97 -9.09 -2.73 1.69
CA GLN A 97 -8.12 -3.49 2.49
C GLN A 97 -7.60 -2.67 3.67
N LEU A 98 -7.28 -1.38 3.47
CA LEU A 98 -6.84 -0.47 4.52
C LEU A 98 -7.96 -0.15 5.53
N ALA A 99 -9.20 0.00 5.09
CA ALA A 99 -10.34 0.16 5.98
C ALA A 99 -10.59 -1.10 6.82
N LEU A 100 -10.57 -2.29 6.20
CA LEU A 100 -10.65 -3.57 6.91
C LEU A 100 -9.53 -3.68 7.94
N PHE A 101 -8.31 -3.32 7.55
CA PHE A 101 -7.16 -3.31 8.44
C PHE A 101 -7.41 -2.43 9.66
N ALA A 102 -7.85 -1.19 9.44
CA ALA A 102 -8.13 -0.24 10.50
C ALA A 102 -9.21 -0.73 11.48
N VAL A 103 -10.26 -1.39 10.98
CA VAL A 103 -11.28 -2.05 11.82
C VAL A 103 -10.64 -3.12 12.70
N VAL A 104 -9.77 -3.96 12.13
CA VAL A 104 -9.06 -5.00 12.90
C VAL A 104 -8.10 -4.38 13.92
N MET A 105 -7.43 -3.26 13.61
CA MET A 105 -6.59 -2.52 14.57
C MET A 105 -7.40 -2.02 15.77
N ILE A 106 -8.56 -1.38 15.52
CA ILE A 106 -9.44 -0.87 16.57
C ILE A 106 -9.98 -2.03 17.41
N LEU A 107 -10.42 -3.11 16.76
CA LEU A 107 -10.89 -4.31 17.47
C LEU A 107 -9.80 -4.87 18.39
N ALA A 108 -8.56 -5.01 17.89
CA ALA A 108 -7.44 -5.47 18.69
C ALA A 108 -7.15 -4.53 19.87
N ALA A 109 -7.21 -3.21 19.67
CA ALA A 109 -7.04 -2.23 20.73
C ALA A 109 -8.13 -2.37 21.82
N VAL A 110 -9.40 -2.50 21.42
CA VAL A 110 -10.53 -2.71 22.33
C VAL A 110 -10.34 -4.01 23.13
N LEU A 111 -9.93 -5.09 22.48
CA LEU A 111 -9.64 -6.36 23.15
C LEU A 111 -8.48 -6.24 24.15
N MET A 112 -7.47 -5.41 23.85
CA MET A 112 -6.38 -5.11 24.78
C MET A 112 -6.84 -4.29 26.00
N PHE A 113 -7.75 -3.33 25.82
CA PHE A 113 -8.30 -2.50 26.90
C PHE A 113 -9.26 -3.26 27.82
N ARG A 114 -10.04 -4.20 27.27
CA ARG A 114 -11.01 -5.01 28.05
C ARG A 114 -10.36 -5.95 29.05
N GLY A 115 -9.03 -6.01 29.10
CA GLY A 115 -8.29 -6.58 30.22
C GLY A 115 -8.75 -7.99 30.57
N ARG A 116 -8.57 -8.97 29.67
CA ARG A 116 -8.67 -10.37 30.09
C ARG A 116 -7.63 -10.61 31.18
N LYS A 117 -8.06 -11.13 32.34
CA LYS A 117 -7.17 -11.66 33.38
C LYS A 117 -6.11 -12.52 32.69
N GLU A 118 -4.85 -12.08 32.75
CA GLU A 118 -3.73 -12.97 32.49
C GLU A 118 -3.92 -14.14 33.45
N VAL A 119 -4.11 -15.33 32.89
CA VAL A 119 -4.20 -16.53 33.71
C VAL A 119 -2.82 -16.73 34.32
N ALA A 120 -2.81 -16.89 35.65
CA ALA A 120 -1.60 -17.04 36.42
C ALA A 120 -0.76 -18.19 35.86
N GLU A 121 0.56 -17.99 35.76
CA GLU A 121 1.49 -19.05 35.42
C GLU A 121 1.28 -20.24 36.38
N GLY A 122 0.76 -21.37 35.86
CA GLY A 122 0.57 -22.60 36.65
C GLY A 122 -0.83 -23.22 36.65
N GLU A 123 -1.87 -22.56 36.13
CA GLU A 123 -3.17 -23.23 35.94
C GLU A 123 -3.14 -24.10 34.67
N GLU A 124 -3.34 -25.42 34.83
CA GLU A 124 -3.57 -26.34 33.70
C GLU A 124 -4.85 -25.93 32.96
N ARG A 125 -4.71 -25.10 31.93
CA ARG A 125 -5.81 -24.85 31.00
C ARG A 125 -6.06 -26.12 30.18
N ALA A 126 -7.31 -26.59 30.24
CA ALA A 126 -7.78 -27.68 29.39
C ALA A 126 -7.36 -27.43 27.93
N ARG A 127 -6.61 -28.37 27.35
CA ARG A 127 -6.15 -28.28 25.96
C ARG A 127 -7.37 -28.10 25.06
N GLN A 128 -7.42 -26.99 24.34
CA GLN A 128 -8.53 -26.74 23.43
C GLN A 128 -8.54 -27.78 22.31
N PRO A 129 -9.72 -28.09 21.75
CA PRO A 129 -9.82 -28.99 20.61
C PRO A 129 -8.96 -28.47 19.44
N LEU A 130 -8.19 -29.36 18.81
CA LEU A 130 -7.27 -28.99 17.73
C LEU A 130 -7.96 -28.24 16.58
N TRP A 131 -9.22 -28.54 16.30
CA TRP A 131 -9.98 -27.87 15.24
C TRP A 131 -10.22 -26.38 15.52
N LEU A 132 -10.33 -25.96 16.78
CA LEU A 132 -10.47 -24.54 17.16
C LEU A 132 -9.17 -23.78 16.89
N ILE A 133 -8.02 -24.37 17.25
CA ILE A 133 -6.69 -23.81 16.98
C ILE A 133 -6.46 -23.68 15.47
N ALA A 134 -6.86 -24.69 14.71
CA ALA A 134 -6.76 -24.67 13.25
C ALA A 134 -7.67 -23.64 12.60
N ALA A 135 -8.93 -23.53 13.05
CA ALA A 135 -9.88 -22.54 12.57
C ALA A 135 -9.40 -21.11 12.85
N GLU A 136 -8.86 -20.87 14.04
CA GLU A 136 -8.29 -19.57 14.39
C GLU A 136 -7.06 -19.26 13.54
N GLY A 137 -6.14 -20.22 13.41
CA GLY A 137 -4.98 -20.11 12.53
C GLY A 137 -5.41 -19.69 11.13
N LEU A 138 -6.42 -20.36 10.57
CA LEU A 138 -7.01 -20.05 9.26
C LEU A 138 -7.58 -18.63 9.19
N VAL A 139 -8.43 -18.23 10.15
CA VAL A 139 -9.05 -16.89 10.18
C VAL A 139 -7.99 -15.79 10.28
N VAL A 140 -7.07 -15.92 11.24
CA VAL A 140 -5.95 -14.99 11.39
C VAL A 140 -5.08 -15.02 10.12
N GLY A 141 -4.93 -16.17 9.48
CA GLY A 141 -4.32 -16.34 8.17
C GLY A 141 -4.96 -15.49 7.09
N VAL A 142 -6.26 -15.67 6.86
CA VAL A 142 -7.03 -14.92 5.85
C VAL A 142 -6.91 -13.42 6.08
N LEU A 143 -7.09 -12.97 7.32
CA LEU A 143 -6.90 -11.55 7.67
C LEU A 143 -5.47 -11.08 7.40
N THR A 144 -4.46 -11.90 7.72
CA THR A 144 -3.05 -11.59 7.43
C THR A 144 -2.80 -11.40 5.93
N GLY A 145 -3.36 -12.28 5.10
CA GLY A 145 -3.19 -12.24 3.64
C GLY A 145 -3.95 -11.08 3.00
N LEU A 146 -5.16 -10.79 3.49
CA LEU A 146 -5.96 -9.67 3.00
C LEU A 146 -5.33 -8.31 3.32
N VAL A 147 -4.66 -8.20 4.46
CA VAL A 147 -4.21 -6.92 5.00
C VAL A 147 -2.69 -6.70 4.87
N GLY A 148 -1.90 -7.76 4.74
CA GLY A 148 -0.43 -7.69 4.55
C GLY A 148 0.39 -7.33 5.77
N VAL A 149 -0.16 -7.51 6.97
CA VAL A 149 0.47 -7.03 8.22
C VAL A 149 1.23 -8.15 8.96
N GLY A 150 1.47 -9.30 8.32
CA GLY A 150 2.16 -10.44 8.96
C GLY A 150 1.40 -11.08 10.13
N GLY A 151 0.26 -10.50 10.57
CA GLY A 151 -0.67 -11.06 11.54
C GLY A 151 -0.19 -11.04 13.00
N GLY A 152 1.00 -10.50 13.26
CA GLY A 152 1.68 -10.69 14.53
C GLY A 152 0.87 -10.24 15.75
N PHE A 153 0.23 -9.07 15.66
CA PHE A 153 -0.57 -8.51 16.74
C PHE A 153 -1.79 -9.36 17.14
N LEU A 154 -2.26 -10.26 16.26
CA LEU A 154 -3.35 -11.21 16.54
C LEU A 154 -2.82 -12.57 17.02
N ILE A 155 -1.66 -13.01 16.51
CA ILE A 155 -1.12 -14.35 16.79
C ILE A 155 -0.68 -14.50 18.24
N VAL A 156 0.01 -13.51 18.83
CA VAL A 156 0.45 -13.62 20.23
C VAL A 156 -0.74 -13.74 21.19
N PRO A 157 -1.76 -12.87 21.13
CA PRO A 157 -2.95 -13.02 21.95
C PRO A 157 -3.68 -14.36 21.73
N ALA A 158 -3.79 -14.83 20.49
CA ALA A 158 -4.36 -16.13 20.16
C ALA A 158 -3.65 -17.28 20.88
N LEU A 159 -2.32 -17.33 20.73
CA LEU A 159 -1.47 -18.37 21.32
C LEU A 159 -1.46 -18.35 22.85
N VAL A 160 -1.53 -17.17 23.48
CA VAL A 160 -1.58 -17.05 24.95
C VAL A 160 -2.97 -17.38 25.50
N LEU A 161 -4.03 -16.86 24.88
CA LEU A 161 -5.39 -16.97 25.41
C LEU A 161 -6.02 -18.34 25.11
N LEU A 162 -5.73 -18.90 23.94
CA LEU A 162 -6.37 -20.11 23.42
C LEU A 162 -5.40 -21.27 23.35
N GLY A 163 -4.15 -21.01 22.94
CA GLY A 163 -3.08 -22.00 22.97
C GLY A 163 -2.53 -22.29 24.37
N GLY A 164 -2.85 -21.46 25.36
CA GLY A 164 -2.40 -21.64 26.75
C GLY A 164 -0.89 -21.49 26.94
N LEU A 165 -0.19 -20.93 25.96
CA LEU A 165 1.26 -20.77 26.00
C LEU A 165 1.65 -19.63 26.95
N SER A 166 2.79 -19.76 27.63
CA SER A 166 3.39 -18.63 28.35
C SER A 166 3.74 -17.50 27.38
N MET A 167 3.73 -16.25 27.84
CA MET A 167 3.96 -15.09 26.97
C MET A 167 5.28 -15.21 26.19
N ARG A 168 6.35 -15.67 26.85
CA ARG A 168 7.67 -15.83 26.22
C ARG A 168 7.68 -16.94 25.15
N LEU A 169 6.98 -18.06 25.41
CA LEU A 169 6.85 -19.16 24.46
C LEU A 169 5.95 -18.77 23.28
N ALA A 170 4.87 -18.02 23.53
CA ALA A 170 3.98 -17.49 22.51
C ALA A 170 4.69 -16.49 21.58
N VAL A 171 5.52 -15.59 22.11
CA VAL A 171 6.33 -14.67 21.29
C VAL A 171 7.27 -15.45 20.37
N GLY A 172 8.06 -16.37 20.90
CA GLY A 172 8.98 -17.18 20.09
C GLY A 172 8.28 -18.02 19.01
N THR A 173 7.18 -18.67 19.38
CA THR A 173 6.34 -19.46 18.46
C THR A 173 5.70 -18.58 17.38
N SER A 174 5.19 -17.40 17.76
CA SER A 174 4.56 -16.47 16.83
C SER A 174 5.53 -15.94 15.77
N LEU A 175 6.79 -15.65 16.13
CA LEU A 175 7.78 -15.12 15.17
C LEU A 175 8.04 -16.11 14.03
N LEU A 176 8.12 -17.41 14.35
CA LEU A 176 8.27 -18.46 13.33
C LEU A 176 7.04 -18.54 12.42
N ILE A 177 5.84 -18.50 13.01
CA ILE A 177 4.57 -18.54 12.27
C ILE A 177 4.42 -17.29 11.39
N ILE A 178 4.77 -16.11 11.89
CA ILE A 178 4.76 -14.85 11.15
C ILE A 178 5.72 -14.93 9.97
N ALA A 179 6.94 -15.40 10.18
CA ALA A 179 7.93 -15.55 9.10
C ALA A 179 7.39 -16.46 7.98
N ALA A 180 6.86 -17.63 8.33
CA ALA A 180 6.33 -18.59 7.36
C ALA A 180 5.09 -18.05 6.61
N LYS A 181 4.13 -17.46 7.33
CA LYS A 181 2.93 -16.85 6.73
C LYS A 181 3.28 -15.67 5.83
N SER A 182 4.21 -14.82 6.28
CA SER A 182 4.61 -13.64 5.51
C SER A 182 5.33 -14.03 4.23
N ALA A 183 6.16 -15.08 4.25
CA ALA A 183 6.73 -15.64 3.03
C ALA A 183 5.66 -16.13 2.06
N ALA A 184 4.67 -16.90 2.53
CA ALA A 184 3.58 -17.40 1.70
C ALA A 184 2.69 -16.27 1.14
N GLY A 185 2.39 -15.27 1.97
CA GLY A 185 1.63 -14.09 1.55
C GLY A 185 2.39 -13.26 0.52
N PHE A 186 3.68 -12.97 0.78
CA PHE A 186 4.53 -12.22 -0.15
C PHE A 186 4.63 -12.93 -1.50
N PHE A 187 4.87 -14.23 -1.50
CA PHE A 187 4.89 -15.05 -2.71
C PHE A 187 3.56 -14.99 -3.48
N LYS A 188 2.41 -14.91 -2.80
CA LYS A 188 1.15 -14.73 -3.51
C LYS A 188 0.97 -13.30 -4.04
N TYR A 189 1.41 -12.30 -3.30
CA TYR A 189 1.33 -10.91 -3.73
C TYR A 189 2.19 -10.60 -4.96
N THR A 190 3.28 -11.34 -5.20
CA THR A 190 4.04 -11.18 -6.45
C THR A 190 3.19 -11.52 -7.68
N ASP A 191 2.29 -12.51 -7.59
CA ASP A 191 1.33 -12.81 -8.66
C ASP A 191 0.32 -11.67 -8.83
N VAL A 192 -0.24 -11.18 -7.72
CA VAL A 192 -1.25 -10.11 -7.71
C VAL A 192 -0.69 -8.81 -8.28
N LEU A 193 0.56 -8.49 -7.97
CA LEU A 193 1.26 -7.32 -8.48
C LEU A 193 1.58 -7.45 -9.96
N ALA A 194 2.02 -8.64 -10.41
CA ALA A 194 2.30 -8.92 -11.81
C ALA A 194 1.08 -8.68 -12.72
N GLU A 195 -0.13 -9.04 -12.28
CA GLU A 195 -1.39 -8.77 -13.00
C GLU A 195 -1.65 -7.26 -13.20
N THR A 196 -1.14 -6.42 -12.29
CA THR A 196 -1.31 -4.96 -12.33
C THR A 196 -0.10 -4.21 -12.91
N GLY A 197 0.95 -4.94 -13.33
CA GLY A 197 2.21 -4.35 -13.81
C GLY A 197 3.02 -3.60 -12.74
N GLN A 198 2.68 -3.80 -11.46
CA GLN A 198 3.37 -3.18 -10.33
C GLN A 198 4.51 -4.08 -9.85
N HIS A 199 5.55 -3.47 -9.28
CA HIS A 199 6.73 -4.15 -8.78
C HIS A 199 7.06 -3.66 -7.38
N VAL A 200 7.67 -4.52 -6.57
CA VAL A 200 8.15 -4.16 -5.23
C VAL A 200 9.48 -3.44 -5.32
N ASP A 201 9.72 -2.50 -4.42
CA ASP A 201 11.00 -1.83 -4.27
C ASP A 201 11.91 -2.64 -3.32
N TRP A 202 12.81 -3.43 -3.92
CA TRP A 202 13.77 -4.25 -3.17
C TRP A 202 14.74 -3.42 -2.32
N GLN A 203 15.06 -2.18 -2.74
CA GLN A 203 15.93 -1.31 -1.98
C GLN A 203 15.21 -0.81 -0.72
N LEU A 204 13.94 -0.41 -0.85
CA LEU A 204 13.12 -0.01 0.29
C LEU A 204 12.90 -1.17 1.26
N ILE A 205 12.55 -2.37 0.76
CA ILE A 205 12.42 -3.59 1.57
C ILE A 205 13.70 -3.86 2.34
N GLY A 206 14.86 -3.89 1.66
CA GLY A 206 16.14 -4.18 2.29
C GLY A 206 16.50 -3.17 3.38
N LEU A 207 16.29 -1.88 3.11
CA LEU A 207 16.57 -0.81 4.05
C LEU A 207 15.66 -0.90 5.30
N PHE A 208 14.37 -1.09 5.10
CA PHE A 208 13.41 -1.25 6.19
C PHE A 208 13.65 -2.53 7.00
N ALA A 209 14.01 -3.63 6.33
CA ALA A 209 14.34 -4.88 6.99
C ALA A 209 15.58 -4.73 7.88
N VAL A 210 16.67 -4.13 7.38
CA VAL A 210 17.90 -3.93 8.15
C VAL A 210 17.64 -3.04 9.38
N ILE A 211 16.99 -1.90 9.17
CA ILE A 211 16.66 -0.96 10.26
C ILE A 211 15.70 -1.62 11.26
N GLY A 212 14.68 -2.32 10.75
CA GLY A 212 13.69 -3.02 11.56
C GLY A 212 14.29 -4.15 12.38
N ILE A 213 15.22 -4.94 11.82
CA ILE A 213 15.97 -5.99 12.52
C ILE A 213 16.77 -5.37 13.66
N ALA A 214 17.58 -4.34 13.38
CA ALA A 214 18.37 -3.65 14.41
C ALA A 214 17.46 -3.08 15.50
N GLY A 215 16.38 -2.40 15.11
CA GLY A 215 15.38 -1.86 16.02
C GLY A 215 14.69 -2.94 16.87
N SER A 216 14.47 -4.14 16.33
CA SER A 216 13.84 -5.24 17.06
C SER A 216 14.71 -5.76 18.21
N PHE A 217 16.03 -5.82 18.02
CA PHE A 217 16.96 -6.19 19.09
C PHE A 217 17.00 -5.13 20.19
N VAL A 218 17.02 -3.85 19.82
CA VAL A 218 16.98 -2.74 20.79
C VAL A 218 15.64 -2.73 21.53
N GLY A 219 14.53 -2.89 20.81
CA GLY A 219 13.19 -2.98 21.38
C GLY A 219 13.04 -4.16 22.34
N ASN A 220 13.58 -5.32 21.99
CA ASN A 220 13.57 -6.50 22.86
C ASN A 220 14.44 -6.31 24.12
N ALA A 221 15.56 -5.58 24.02
CA ALA A 221 16.35 -5.22 25.21
C ALA A 221 15.59 -4.24 26.12
N LEU A 222 14.87 -3.27 25.52
CA LEU A 222 14.07 -2.30 26.27
C LEU A 222 12.81 -2.92 26.89
N SER A 223 12.21 -3.93 26.24
CA SER A 223 10.99 -4.62 26.72
C SER A 223 11.20 -5.31 28.06
N GLN A 224 12.44 -5.71 28.37
CA GLN A 224 12.79 -6.32 29.66
C GLN A 224 12.81 -5.31 30.82
N ARG A 225 12.81 -4.00 30.52
CA ARG A 225 12.87 -2.92 31.52
C ARG A 225 11.54 -2.20 31.71
N VAL A 226 10.60 -2.36 30.77
CA VAL A 226 9.30 -1.66 30.80
C VAL A 226 8.20 -2.65 31.18
N PRO A 227 7.32 -2.31 32.15
CA PRO A 227 6.20 -3.18 32.51
C PRO A 227 5.31 -3.48 31.30
N GLN A 228 5.00 -4.77 31.08
CA GLN A 228 4.17 -5.24 29.95
C GLN A 228 2.80 -4.53 29.88
N ALA A 229 2.20 -4.22 31.03
CA ALA A 229 0.94 -3.48 31.10
C ALA A 229 1.02 -2.08 30.47
N GLN A 230 2.15 -1.37 30.64
CA GLN A 230 2.35 -0.03 30.07
C GLN A 230 2.57 -0.11 28.56
N LEU A 231 3.38 -1.06 28.10
CA LEU A 231 3.60 -1.31 26.66
C LEU A 231 2.29 -1.64 25.96
N LYS A 232 1.49 -2.55 26.53
CA LYS A 232 0.18 -2.94 26.01
C LYS A 232 -0.79 -1.77 25.94
N ARG A 233 -0.86 -0.93 26.99
CA ARG A 233 -1.72 0.27 26.99
C ARG A 233 -1.28 1.30 25.95
N GLY A 234 0.01 1.62 25.90
CA GLY A 234 0.55 2.58 24.93
C GLY A 234 0.30 2.12 23.49
N PHE A 235 0.51 0.83 23.21
CA PHE A 235 0.22 0.25 21.91
C PHE A 235 -1.27 0.28 21.57
N ALA A 236 -2.15 -0.07 22.51
CA ALA A 236 -3.59 -0.02 22.29
C ALA A 236 -4.07 1.41 21.98
N VAL A 237 -3.59 2.43 22.70
CA VAL A 237 -3.88 3.85 22.37
C VAL A 237 -3.41 4.18 20.96
N PHE A 238 -2.18 3.80 20.62
CA PHE A 238 -1.62 4.02 19.29
C PHE A 238 -2.47 3.36 18.18
N LEU A 239 -2.91 2.11 18.39
CA LEU A 239 -3.76 1.39 17.44
C LEU A 239 -5.09 2.10 17.19
N VAL A 240 -5.70 2.67 18.24
CA VAL A 240 -6.93 3.47 18.09
C VAL A 240 -6.65 4.70 17.25
N ILE A 241 -5.59 5.46 17.57
CA ILE A 241 -5.24 6.69 16.84
C ILE A 241 -5.02 6.37 15.35
N MET A 242 -4.20 5.36 15.05
CA MET A 242 -3.88 5.00 13.68
C MET A 242 -5.08 4.38 12.95
N GLY A 243 -5.86 3.54 13.61
CA GLY A 243 -7.08 2.97 13.04
C GLY A 243 -8.12 4.02 12.71
N VAL A 244 -8.35 4.99 13.59
CA VAL A 244 -9.24 6.13 13.32
C VAL A 244 -8.70 7.00 12.19
N PHE A 245 -7.39 7.25 12.16
CA PHE A 245 -6.76 8.00 11.07
C PHE A 245 -6.94 7.33 9.71
N ILE A 246 -6.69 6.01 9.62
CA ILE A 246 -6.87 5.26 8.38
C ILE A 246 -8.35 5.24 7.97
N LEU A 247 -9.29 5.03 8.91
CA LEU A 247 -10.71 5.08 8.58
C LEU A 247 -11.17 6.46 8.12
N TYR A 248 -10.64 7.53 8.73
CA TYR A 248 -10.95 8.89 8.30
C TYR A 248 -10.48 9.14 6.87
N LYS A 249 -9.30 8.63 6.51
CA LYS A 249 -8.69 8.87 5.20
C LYS A 249 -9.23 7.94 4.11
N GLU A 250 -9.31 6.65 4.38
CA GLU A 250 -9.64 5.59 3.42
C GLU A 250 -11.11 5.17 3.48
N GLY A 251 -11.82 5.50 4.55
CA GLY A 251 -13.24 5.15 4.73
C GLY A 251 -14.16 5.71 3.64
N PRO A 252 -14.05 6.99 3.24
CA PRO A 252 -14.83 7.54 2.13
C PRO A 252 -14.59 6.78 0.82
N SER A 253 -13.33 6.48 0.50
CA SER A 253 -12.95 5.69 -0.68
C SER A 253 -13.48 4.26 -0.61
N ALA A 254 -13.41 3.63 0.57
CA ALA A 254 -13.85 2.25 0.79
C ALA A 254 -15.38 2.09 0.73
N LEU A 255 -16.14 3.11 1.15
CA LEU A 255 -17.61 3.14 1.04
C LEU A 255 -18.11 3.58 -0.34
N GLY A 256 -17.20 3.89 -1.27
CA GLY A 256 -17.57 4.45 -2.57
C GLY A 256 -18.12 5.88 -2.47
N MET A 257 -17.95 6.56 -1.34
CA MET A 257 -18.35 7.96 -1.16
C MET A 257 -17.50 8.90 -2.04
N ASP A 258 -16.28 8.49 -2.38
CA ASP A 258 -15.49 9.19 -3.40
C ASP A 258 -16.07 9.05 -4.80
N ALA A 259 -16.82 7.98 -5.09
CA ALA A 259 -17.58 7.88 -6.35
C ALA A 259 -18.82 8.79 -6.34
N GLN A 260 -19.25 9.27 -5.18
CA GLN A 260 -20.36 10.21 -5.01
C GLN A 260 -19.88 11.67 -4.89
N ALA A 261 -18.63 11.89 -4.45
CA ALA A 261 -17.93 13.18 -4.52
C ALA A 261 -17.25 13.41 -5.89
N ALA A 262 -16.95 12.34 -6.63
CA ALA A 262 -16.49 12.35 -8.03
C ALA A 262 -17.62 12.10 -9.04
N ALA A 263 -18.85 11.83 -8.58
CA ALA A 263 -20.00 12.21 -9.37
C ALA A 263 -20.00 13.74 -9.37
N PRO A 264 -19.84 14.41 -10.52
CA PRO A 264 -20.05 15.84 -10.55
C PRO A 264 -21.41 16.13 -9.91
N PRO A 265 -21.56 17.19 -9.10
CA PRO A 265 -22.89 17.58 -8.65
C PRO A 265 -23.79 17.61 -9.87
N ALA A 266 -24.97 16.98 -9.77
CA ALA A 266 -26.03 17.19 -10.75
C ALA A 266 -26.09 18.71 -10.98
N PRO A 267 -26.02 19.19 -12.24
CA PRO A 267 -25.65 20.56 -12.53
C PRO A 267 -26.62 21.49 -11.82
N SER A 268 -26.18 22.02 -10.68
CA SER A 268 -26.79 23.18 -10.05
C SER A 268 -26.47 24.31 -11.00
N GLU A 269 -27.53 24.79 -11.64
CA GLU A 269 -27.62 25.96 -12.50
C GLU A 269 -26.64 27.07 -12.11
N VAL A 270 -25.42 27.01 -12.62
CA VAL A 270 -24.55 28.18 -12.80
C VAL A 270 -23.89 28.04 -14.16
N SER A 271 -24.63 28.56 -15.13
CA SER A 271 -24.22 29.09 -16.42
C SER A 271 -22.72 29.39 -16.59
N ALA A 272 -21.98 28.49 -17.25
CA ALA A 272 -21.06 28.80 -18.36
C ALA A 272 -20.59 27.48 -19.02
N PRO A 273 -20.57 27.36 -20.36
CA PRO A 273 -20.14 26.14 -21.03
C PRO A 273 -18.61 26.00 -20.92
N LEU A 274 -18.13 25.03 -20.13
CA LEU A 274 -16.75 24.58 -20.18
C LEU A 274 -16.51 23.96 -21.57
N ALA A 275 -15.61 24.55 -22.34
CA ALA A 275 -15.17 24.02 -23.63
C ALA A 275 -14.66 22.58 -23.42
N SER A 276 -15.30 21.60 -24.07
CA SER A 276 -14.76 20.24 -24.12
C SER A 276 -13.57 20.22 -25.06
N PRO A 277 -12.45 19.54 -24.73
CA PRO A 277 -11.31 19.48 -25.63
C PRO A 277 -11.72 18.80 -26.94
N ILE A 278 -11.27 19.38 -28.06
CA ILE A 278 -11.59 18.88 -29.40
C ILE A 278 -10.66 17.70 -29.68
N ARG A 279 -11.22 16.50 -29.83
CA ARG A 279 -10.45 15.35 -30.29
C ARG A 279 -10.28 15.43 -31.81
N LEU A 280 -9.04 15.37 -32.24
CA LEU A 280 -8.69 15.33 -33.65
C LEU A 280 -8.47 13.88 -34.08
N SER A 281 -8.99 13.53 -35.24
CA SER A 281 -8.45 12.42 -36.01
C SER A 281 -7.04 12.74 -36.50
N THR A 282 -6.28 11.72 -36.89
CA THR A 282 -4.92 11.90 -37.39
C THR A 282 -4.88 12.83 -38.61
N ALA A 283 -5.88 12.75 -39.50
CA ALA A 283 -5.98 13.63 -40.67
C ALA A 283 -6.24 15.09 -40.28
N GLU A 284 -7.14 15.33 -39.30
CA GLU A 284 -7.41 16.67 -38.79
C GLU A 284 -6.21 17.25 -38.04
N ALA A 285 -5.44 16.42 -37.33
CA ALA A 285 -4.21 16.86 -36.67
C ALA A 285 -3.13 17.31 -37.68
N VAL A 286 -3.00 16.60 -38.81
CA VAL A 286 -2.11 17.00 -39.91
C VAL A 286 -2.57 18.32 -40.54
N ALA A 287 -3.87 18.46 -40.81
CA ALA A 287 -4.44 19.70 -41.36
C ALA A 287 -4.24 20.89 -40.41
N LEU A 288 -4.55 20.71 -39.11
CA LEU A 288 -4.39 21.74 -38.09
C LEU A 288 -2.93 22.21 -37.97
N ARG A 289 -1.95 21.30 -38.09
CA ARG A 289 -0.52 21.66 -38.07
C ARG A 289 -0.15 22.60 -39.22
N ALA A 290 -0.79 22.44 -40.38
CA ALA A 290 -0.55 23.28 -41.55
C ALA A 290 -1.33 24.60 -41.51
N GLU A 291 -2.56 24.56 -40.99
CA GLU A 291 -3.48 25.70 -40.97
C GLU A 291 -3.26 26.66 -39.79
N THR A 292 -2.67 26.17 -38.69
CA THR A 292 -2.49 26.93 -37.45
C THR A 292 -1.02 26.89 -36.97
N PRO A 293 -0.10 27.64 -37.61
CA PRO A 293 1.32 27.65 -37.24
C PRO A 293 1.62 28.14 -35.82
N GLU A 294 0.71 28.94 -35.24
CA GLU A 294 0.76 29.46 -33.89
C GLU A 294 0.38 28.43 -32.82
N ALA A 295 -0.17 27.28 -33.22
CA ALA A 295 -0.54 26.23 -32.28
C ALA A 295 0.70 25.67 -31.58
N VAL A 296 0.65 25.60 -30.25
CA VAL A 296 1.71 25.00 -29.46
C VAL A 296 1.45 23.50 -29.32
N TRP A 297 2.34 22.72 -29.92
CA TRP A 297 2.28 21.26 -29.82
C TRP A 297 3.05 20.79 -28.60
N VAL A 298 2.43 19.92 -27.83
CA VAL A 298 2.94 19.47 -26.54
C VAL A 298 2.98 17.95 -26.49
N ASP A 299 4.19 17.42 -26.37
CA ASP A 299 4.44 16.01 -26.10
C ASP A 299 4.31 15.77 -24.60
N VAL A 300 3.28 15.01 -24.21
CA VAL A 300 3.04 14.71 -22.79
C VAL A 300 3.67 13.39 -22.34
N ARG A 301 4.55 12.79 -23.14
CA ARG A 301 5.33 11.61 -22.76
C ARG A 301 6.49 11.97 -21.83
N THR A 302 7.09 10.95 -21.24
CA THR A 302 8.28 11.10 -20.38
C THR A 302 9.57 11.20 -21.21
N ALA A 303 10.60 11.84 -20.66
CA ALA A 303 11.89 11.98 -21.34
C ALA A 303 12.52 10.65 -21.82
N PRO A 304 12.44 9.53 -21.07
CA PRO A 304 12.93 8.23 -21.55
C PRO A 304 12.17 7.71 -22.79
N GLU A 305 10.87 7.97 -22.89
CA GLU A 305 10.08 7.55 -24.07
C GLU A 305 10.48 8.35 -25.32
N ILE A 306 10.70 9.66 -25.14
CA ILE A 306 11.10 10.58 -26.21
C ILE A 306 12.52 10.23 -26.70
N ALA A 307 13.45 9.91 -25.79
CA ALA A 307 14.81 9.52 -26.16
C ALA A 307 14.87 8.26 -27.06
N VAL A 308 13.88 7.38 -26.99
CA VAL A 308 13.83 6.14 -27.79
C VAL A 308 13.14 6.33 -29.13
N THR A 309 12.10 7.16 -29.17
CA THR A 309 11.19 7.24 -30.32
C THR A 309 11.22 8.58 -31.06
N GLY A 310 11.98 9.55 -30.56
CA GLY A 310 11.94 10.93 -31.03
C GLY A 310 10.66 11.64 -30.60
N MET A 311 10.47 12.85 -31.09
CA MET A 311 9.26 13.65 -30.89
C MET A 311 8.86 14.37 -32.19
N LEU A 312 7.67 14.99 -32.24
CA LEU A 312 7.32 15.81 -33.40
C LEU A 312 8.21 17.05 -33.44
N THR A 313 8.69 17.41 -34.63
CA THR A 313 9.61 18.55 -34.81
C THR A 313 8.97 19.83 -34.30
N GLY A 314 9.69 20.55 -33.44
CA GLY A 314 9.21 21.81 -32.84
C GLY A 314 8.11 21.65 -31.78
N ALA A 315 7.81 20.43 -31.31
CA ALA A 315 6.95 20.24 -30.15
C ALA A 315 7.68 20.55 -28.83
N ARG A 316 6.95 21.09 -27.85
CA ARG A 316 7.43 21.26 -26.47
C ARG A 316 7.25 19.97 -25.69
N THR A 317 8.14 19.70 -24.75
CA THR A 317 8.07 18.50 -23.90
C THR A 317 7.52 18.86 -22.54
N LEU A 318 6.32 18.36 -22.22
CA LEU A 318 5.67 18.61 -20.93
C LEU A 318 5.00 17.32 -20.44
N ALA A 319 5.81 16.45 -19.84
CA ALA A 319 5.36 15.14 -19.37
C ALA A 319 4.12 15.22 -18.45
N TYR A 320 3.10 14.42 -18.74
CA TYR A 320 1.91 14.31 -17.89
C TYR A 320 2.22 13.43 -16.67
N ALA A 321 2.69 14.10 -15.61
CA ALA A 321 3.16 13.54 -14.34
C ALA A 321 2.73 14.46 -13.17
N PRO A 322 2.90 14.06 -11.90
CA PRO A 322 2.53 14.91 -10.76
C PRO A 322 3.10 16.33 -10.88
N GLY A 323 2.24 17.33 -10.68
CA GLY A 323 2.59 18.75 -10.88
C GLY A 323 2.48 19.25 -12.33
N PHE A 324 1.92 18.46 -13.27
CA PHE A 324 1.69 18.86 -14.66
C PHE A 324 0.99 20.23 -14.78
N MET A 325 -0.14 20.44 -14.08
CA MET A 325 -0.91 21.68 -14.19
C MET A 325 -0.13 22.92 -13.74
N GLY A 326 0.71 22.81 -12.71
CA GLY A 326 1.54 23.92 -12.26
C GLY A 326 2.59 24.33 -13.29
N ARG A 327 3.20 23.35 -13.97
CA ARG A 327 4.13 23.61 -15.08
C ARG A 327 3.41 24.13 -16.31
N ALA A 328 2.28 23.53 -16.67
CA ALA A 328 1.46 23.97 -17.80
C ALA A 328 1.02 25.44 -17.65
N ALA A 329 0.59 25.86 -16.46
CA ALA A 329 0.22 27.25 -16.19
C ALA A 329 1.39 28.24 -16.29
N THR A 330 2.63 27.77 -16.18
CA THR A 330 3.84 28.60 -16.28
C THR A 330 4.39 28.63 -17.70
N GLU A 331 4.24 27.53 -18.44
CA GLU A 331 4.88 27.31 -19.74
C GLU A 331 3.94 27.50 -20.94
N LEU A 332 2.63 27.49 -20.73
CA LEU A 332 1.61 27.60 -21.78
C LEU A 332 0.70 28.81 -21.54
N ASP A 333 0.35 29.48 -22.64
CA ASP A 333 -0.64 30.56 -22.66
C ASP A 333 -2.06 29.97 -22.74
N PRO A 334 -2.99 30.31 -21.84
CA PRO A 334 -4.39 29.85 -21.89
C PRO A 334 -5.18 30.30 -23.13
N ASP A 335 -4.76 31.36 -23.81
CA ASP A 335 -5.48 31.94 -24.96
C ASP A 335 -4.98 31.41 -26.32
N GLN A 336 -3.85 30.71 -26.35
CA GLN A 336 -3.29 30.14 -27.59
C GLN A 336 -3.81 28.71 -27.85
N PRO A 337 -3.86 28.26 -29.12
CA PRO A 337 -4.17 26.87 -29.43
C PRO A 337 -3.12 25.90 -28.88
N VAL A 338 -3.53 24.93 -28.06
CA VAL A 338 -2.64 23.91 -27.49
C VAL A 338 -3.05 22.53 -28.01
N VAL A 339 -2.12 21.84 -28.66
CA VAL A 339 -2.34 20.52 -29.26
C VAL A 339 -1.50 19.48 -28.53
N LEU A 340 -2.15 18.49 -27.91
CA LEU A 340 -1.48 17.51 -27.05
C LEU A 340 -1.45 16.15 -27.73
N TYR A 341 -0.31 15.45 -27.64
CA TYR A 341 -0.19 14.07 -28.06
C TYR A 341 0.67 13.27 -27.09
N CYS A 342 0.51 11.95 -27.11
CA CYS A 342 1.31 11.06 -26.27
C CYS A 342 1.64 9.76 -27.02
N ALA A 343 2.10 8.71 -26.34
CA ALA A 343 2.44 7.46 -27.02
C ALA A 343 1.22 6.76 -27.67
N SER A 344 0.07 6.77 -27.00
CA SER A 344 -1.12 5.97 -27.35
C SER A 344 -2.46 6.74 -27.29
N GLY A 345 -2.41 8.07 -27.17
CA GLY A 345 -3.59 8.95 -27.02
C GLY A 345 -4.22 9.00 -25.61
N ALA A 346 -4.02 8.02 -24.74
CA ALA A 346 -4.71 8.00 -23.44
C ALA A 346 -4.24 9.07 -22.44
N ARG A 347 -2.98 9.52 -22.53
CA ARG A 347 -2.44 10.60 -21.67
C ARG A 347 -2.77 11.97 -22.23
N SER A 348 -2.65 12.19 -23.54
CA SER A 348 -3.04 13.44 -24.18
C SER A 348 -4.53 13.74 -24.00
N ALA A 349 -5.40 12.74 -24.10
CA ALA A 349 -6.83 12.90 -23.83
C ALA A 349 -7.13 13.38 -22.40
N ARG A 350 -6.34 12.93 -21.41
CA ARG A 350 -6.49 13.36 -20.01
C ARG A 350 -5.93 14.76 -19.81
N ALA A 351 -4.71 15.00 -20.27
CA ALA A 351 -4.08 16.32 -20.23
C ALA A 351 -4.94 17.40 -20.89
N ALA A 352 -5.57 17.08 -22.04
CA ALA A 352 -6.44 18.00 -22.76
C ALA A 352 -7.69 18.38 -21.97
N ARG A 353 -8.29 17.41 -21.26
CA ARG A 353 -9.43 17.69 -20.36
C ARG A 353 -9.03 18.55 -19.18
N ASP A 354 -7.87 18.27 -18.59
CA ASP A 354 -7.39 19.02 -17.42
C ASP A 354 -7.08 20.48 -17.80
N LEU A 355 -6.47 20.72 -18.98
CA LEU A 355 -6.21 22.07 -19.48
C LEU A 355 -7.50 22.81 -19.84
N ALA A 356 -8.42 22.16 -20.56
CA ALA A 356 -9.71 22.77 -20.89
C ALA A 356 -10.51 23.13 -19.61
N GLY A 357 -10.48 22.25 -18.60
CA GLY A 357 -11.07 22.50 -17.28
C GLY A 357 -10.40 23.63 -16.49
N ALA A 358 -9.14 23.94 -16.79
CA ALA A 358 -8.39 25.03 -16.19
C ALA A 358 -8.54 26.37 -16.93
N GLY A 359 -9.42 26.45 -17.94
CA GLY A 359 -9.73 27.68 -18.65
C GLY A 359 -8.91 27.92 -19.93
N PHE A 360 -8.16 26.92 -20.41
CA PHE A 360 -7.55 27.00 -21.73
C PHE A 360 -8.64 26.97 -22.80
N SER A 361 -8.71 28.02 -23.62
CA SER A 361 -9.84 28.25 -24.53
C SER A 361 -9.82 27.34 -25.77
N GLN A 362 -8.63 26.91 -26.20
CA GLN A 362 -8.43 26.15 -27.44
C GLN A 362 -7.51 24.96 -27.20
N VAL A 363 -8.08 23.83 -26.77
CA VAL A 363 -7.32 22.61 -26.44
C VAL A 363 -7.72 21.45 -27.35
N TYR A 364 -6.72 20.85 -27.98
CA TYR A 364 -6.88 19.75 -28.92
C TYR A 364 -6.14 18.49 -28.45
N ASP A 365 -6.76 17.33 -28.62
CA ASP A 365 -6.14 16.02 -28.41
C ASP A 365 -5.85 15.38 -29.78
N ALA A 366 -4.56 15.29 -30.14
CA ALA A 366 -4.07 14.71 -31.38
C ALA A 366 -3.74 13.21 -31.27
N GLY A 367 -3.90 12.61 -30.08
CA GLY A 367 -3.81 11.17 -29.91
C GLY A 367 -2.38 10.60 -29.84
N ALA A 368 -2.09 9.59 -30.66
CA ALA A 368 -0.89 8.78 -30.56
C ALA A 368 0.23 9.26 -31.50
N PHE A 369 1.46 9.38 -30.96
CA PHE A 369 2.65 9.79 -31.68
C PHE A 369 2.94 8.92 -32.90
N ARG A 370 2.76 7.59 -32.78
CA ARG A 370 3.02 6.66 -33.88
C ARG A 370 2.11 6.92 -35.08
N ASP A 371 0.84 7.23 -34.81
CA ASP A 371 -0.15 7.48 -35.87
C ASP A 371 0.13 8.83 -36.54
N LEU A 372 0.50 9.85 -35.75
CA LEU A 372 0.90 11.17 -36.22
C LEU A 372 2.16 11.12 -37.09
N ALA A 373 3.19 10.40 -36.65
CA ALA A 373 4.42 10.20 -37.41
C ALA A 373 4.16 9.40 -38.71
N ALA A 374 3.36 8.34 -38.63
CA ALA A 374 2.97 7.55 -39.80
C ALA A 374 2.14 8.36 -40.83
N ALA A 375 1.38 9.35 -40.36
CA ALA A 375 0.63 10.27 -41.20
C ALA A 375 1.49 11.39 -41.83
N GLY A 376 2.81 11.38 -41.60
CA GLY A 376 3.76 12.27 -42.28
C GLY A 376 4.06 13.57 -41.54
N LEU A 377 3.70 13.70 -40.25
CA LEU A 377 4.19 14.82 -39.45
C LEU A 377 5.70 14.68 -39.21
N PRO A 378 6.49 15.77 -39.36
CA PRO A 378 7.94 15.72 -39.21
C PRO A 378 8.32 15.37 -37.76
N THR A 379 9.34 14.52 -37.62
CA THR A 379 9.84 14.02 -36.33
C THR A 379 11.33 14.28 -36.18
N ASP A 380 11.77 14.64 -34.97
CA ASP A 380 13.16 14.83 -34.55
C ASP A 380 13.75 13.62 -33.83
#